data_AF-A0A843BWX3-F1
#
_entry.id   AF-A0A843BWX3-F1
#
_cell.length_a   1.000
_cell.length_b   1.000
_cell.length_c   1.000
_cell.angle_alpha   90.00
_cell.angle_beta   90.00
_cell.angle_gamma   90.00
#
_symmetry.space_group_name_H-M   'P 1'
#
loop_
_entity.id
_entity.type
_entity.pdbx_description
1 polymer ?
#
loop_
_entity_poly.entity_id
_entity_poly.type
_entity_poly.pdbx_seq_one_letter_code
_entity_poly.pdbx_strand_id
1 'polypeptide(L)'
;MTLEENMAVVHRLAEAINEKDLTALDDIMAPDFVDLDQKLRGVESFKKYESMFLQGFPDMHLTIKDIIAKGDRVWIRSEITATHKGEFRGIPPTGNKVTFKNFMIWRIINGKIAERESQVWDFIDFYKQLGIIKYTETGKKLFPEK
;
A
#
# COMPACT_ATOMS: atom_id res chain seq x y z
N MET A 1 22.27 3.17 11.05
CA MET A 1 22.10 2.50 9.75
C MET A 1 22.44 3.48 8.65
N THR A 2 22.97 2.99 7.53
CA THR A 2 23.19 3.79 6.33
C THR A 2 21.89 4.02 5.58
N LEU A 3 21.90 4.96 4.63
CA LEU A 3 20.74 5.24 3.78
C LEU A 3 20.39 4.02 2.92
N GLU A 4 21.39 3.29 2.44
CA GLU A 4 21.25 2.06 1.66
C GLU A 4 20.60 0.95 2.49
N GLU A 5 21.03 0.77 3.76
CA GLU A 5 20.42 -0.20 4.66
C GLU A 5 18.94 0.14 4.92
N ASN A 6 18.60 1.42 5.09
CA ASN A 6 17.21 1.85 5.27
C ASN A 6 16.36 1.56 4.02
N MET A 7 16.87 1.83 2.82
CA MET A 7 16.18 1.49 1.57
C MET A 7 16.00 -0.02 1.41
N ALA A 8 17.00 -0.81 1.78
CA ALA A 8 16.94 -2.27 1.74
C ALA A 8 15.82 -2.84 2.64
N VAL A 9 15.54 -2.21 3.79
CA VAL A 9 14.38 -2.59 4.63
C VAL A 9 13.06 -2.41 3.87
N VAL A 10 12.90 -1.30 3.14
CA VAL A 10 11.67 -1.03 2.37
C VAL A 10 11.55 -1.94 1.14
N HIS A 11 12.67 -2.31 0.52
CA HIS A 11 12.65 -3.34 -0.54
C HIS A 11 12.21 -4.70 -0.01
N ARG A 12 12.73 -5.14 1.14
CA ARG A 12 12.29 -6.38 1.79
C ARG A 12 10.79 -6.37 2.13
N LEU A 13 10.27 -5.22 2.58
CA LEU A 13 8.82 -5.07 2.76
C LEU A 13 8.07 -5.30 1.44
N ALA A 14 8.49 -4.67 0.35
CA ALA A 14 7.85 -4.84 -0.95
C ALA A 14 7.88 -6.30 -1.44
N GLU A 15 9.00 -6.99 -1.25
CA GLU A 15 9.15 -8.42 -1.55
C GLU A 15 8.18 -9.26 -0.72
N ALA A 16 8.13 -9.08 0.60
CA ALA A 16 7.20 -9.81 1.47
C ALA A 16 5.72 -9.61 1.07
N ILE A 17 5.33 -8.38 0.72
CA ILE A 17 3.97 -8.09 0.24
C ILE A 17 3.70 -8.77 -1.11
N ASN A 18 4.68 -8.79 -2.01
CA ASN A 18 4.55 -9.45 -3.31
C ASN A 18 4.45 -10.97 -3.19
N GLU A 19 5.23 -11.57 -2.29
CA GLU A 19 5.24 -13.00 -1.98
C GLU A 19 4.06 -13.42 -1.09
N LYS A 20 3.28 -12.45 -0.57
CA LYS A 20 2.16 -12.69 0.35
C LYS A 20 2.61 -13.29 1.69
N ASP A 21 3.88 -13.10 2.04
CA ASP A 21 4.46 -13.56 3.29
C ASP A 21 4.26 -12.52 4.39
N LEU A 22 3.11 -12.62 5.06
CA LEU A 22 2.81 -11.77 6.21
C LEU A 22 3.66 -12.13 7.45
N THR A 23 4.33 -13.29 7.47
CA THR A 23 5.18 -13.70 8.60
C THR A 23 6.52 -12.99 8.59
N ALA A 24 7.08 -12.69 7.41
CA ALA A 24 8.28 -11.87 7.26
C ALA A 24 8.15 -10.46 7.88
N LEU A 25 6.93 -9.96 8.06
CA LEU A 25 6.69 -8.65 8.68
C LEU A 25 7.16 -8.58 10.15
N ASP A 26 7.25 -9.71 10.85
CA ASP A 26 7.79 -9.77 12.22
C ASP A 26 9.25 -9.32 12.28
N ASP A 27 10.02 -9.64 11.24
CA ASP A 27 11.43 -9.29 11.14
C ASP A 27 11.65 -7.92 10.52
N ILE A 28 10.75 -7.45 9.66
CA ILE A 28 10.86 -6.19 8.94
C ILE A 28 10.33 -5.00 9.75
N MET A 29 9.30 -5.21 10.59
CA MET A 29 8.59 -4.13 11.28
C MET A 29 8.87 -4.15 12.78
N ALA A 30 8.74 -2.98 13.41
CA ALA A 30 8.83 -2.86 14.86
C ALA A 30 7.56 -3.43 15.51
N PRO A 31 7.67 -4.10 16.67
CA PRO A 31 6.48 -4.63 17.36
C PRO A 31 5.44 -3.56 17.70
N ASP A 32 5.89 -2.33 17.97
CA ASP A 32 5.10 -1.14 18.28
C ASP A 32 4.84 -0.24 17.06
N PHE A 33 5.01 -0.77 15.84
CA PHE A 33 4.78 -0.06 14.58
C PHE A 33 3.49 0.77 14.58
N VAL A 34 3.55 1.97 13.99
CA VAL A 34 2.39 2.86 13.85
C VAL A 34 2.10 3.18 12.40
N ASP A 35 0.85 2.98 12.00
CA ASP A 35 0.31 3.51 10.75
C ASP A 35 -0.50 4.77 11.07
N LEU A 36 -0.02 5.93 10.61
CA LEU A 36 -0.64 7.21 10.92
C LEU A 36 -1.97 7.41 10.17
N ASP A 37 -2.09 6.91 8.94
CA ASP A 37 -3.29 7.10 8.10
C ASP A 37 -4.43 6.18 8.52
N GLN A 38 -4.12 4.89 8.66
CA GLN A 38 -5.12 3.89 9.07
C GLN A 38 -5.31 3.86 10.60
N LYS A 39 -4.51 4.64 11.34
CA LYS A 39 -4.51 4.70 12.81
C LYS A 39 -4.31 3.32 13.45
N LEU A 40 -3.47 2.49 12.84
CA LEU A 40 -3.14 1.16 13.34
C LEU A 40 -1.94 1.23 14.28
N ARG A 41 -1.93 0.34 15.28
CA ARG A 41 -0.82 0.17 16.21
C ARG A 41 -0.44 -1.30 16.32
N GLY A 42 0.86 -1.55 16.28
CA GLY A 42 1.49 -2.86 16.32
C GLY A 42 1.46 -3.61 14.99
N VAL A 43 2.48 -4.43 14.78
CA VAL A 43 2.65 -5.24 13.56
C VAL A 43 1.45 -6.17 13.29
N GLU A 44 0.82 -6.69 14.34
CA GLU A 44 -0.34 -7.58 14.21
C GLU A 44 -1.58 -6.88 13.63
N SER A 45 -1.81 -5.61 13.99
CA SER A 45 -2.91 -4.82 13.40
C SER A 45 -2.63 -4.56 11.91
N PHE A 46 -1.36 -4.36 11.56
CA PHE A 46 -0.95 -4.16 10.19
C PHE A 46 -1.09 -5.44 9.34
N LYS A 47 -0.67 -6.60 9.85
CA LYS A 47 -0.90 -7.90 9.18
C LYS A 47 -2.37 -8.18 8.92
N LYS A 48 -3.26 -7.86 9.87
CA LYS A 48 -4.72 -7.99 9.68
C LYS A 48 -5.23 -7.09 8.56
N TYR A 49 -4.74 -5.84 8.50
CA TYR A 49 -5.07 -4.92 7.43
C TYR A 49 -4.60 -5.44 6.06
N GLU A 50 -3.35 -5.88 5.94
CA GLU A 50 -2.82 -6.46 4.71
C GLU A 50 -3.57 -7.75 4.32
N SER A 51 -3.92 -8.62 5.28
CA SER A 51 -4.73 -9.81 5.02
C SER A 51 -6.09 -9.49 4.40
N MET A 52 -6.77 -8.44 4.87
CA MET A 52 -8.01 -7.96 4.25
C MET A 52 -7.78 -7.50 2.80
N PHE A 53 -6.67 -6.83 2.51
CA PHE A 53 -6.32 -6.48 1.13
C PHE A 53 -6.06 -7.73 0.28
N LEU A 54 -5.30 -8.71 0.79
CA LEU A 54 -5.00 -9.95 0.09
C LEU A 54 -6.25 -10.80 -0.19
N GLN A 55 -7.26 -10.75 0.67
CA GLN A 55 -8.55 -11.40 0.42
C GLN A 55 -9.26 -10.81 -0.80
N GLY A 56 -9.31 -9.48 -0.92
CA GLY A 56 -9.90 -8.80 -2.08
C GLY A 56 -9.05 -8.91 -3.35
N PHE A 57 -7.73 -8.85 -3.18
CA PHE A 57 -6.73 -8.66 -4.23
C PHE A 57 -5.59 -9.70 -4.11
N PRO A 58 -5.87 -11.00 -4.28
CA PRO A 58 -4.90 -12.07 -4.05
C PRO A 58 -3.71 -12.04 -5.00
N ASP A 59 -3.87 -11.41 -6.17
CA ASP A 59 -2.82 -11.22 -7.18
C ASP A 59 -2.17 -9.84 -7.12
N MET A 60 -2.31 -9.10 -6.00
CA MET A 60 -1.71 -7.79 -5.89
C MET A 60 -0.19 -7.83 -6.02
N HIS A 61 0.37 -6.86 -6.74
CA HIS A 61 1.81 -6.72 -6.95
C HIS A 61 2.21 -5.26 -6.82
N LEU A 62 3.11 -4.98 -5.88
CA LEU A 62 3.69 -3.69 -5.59
C LEU A 62 5.03 -3.54 -6.31
N THR A 63 5.14 -2.47 -7.09
CA THR A 63 6.36 -2.03 -7.76
C THR A 63 6.80 -0.68 -7.19
N ILE A 64 8.00 -0.62 -6.62
CA ILE A 64 8.65 0.64 -6.24
C ILE A 64 9.14 1.32 -7.53
N LYS A 65 8.63 2.50 -7.83
CA LYS A 65 9.00 3.29 -9.03
C LYS A 65 10.15 4.23 -8.74
N ASP A 66 10.16 4.84 -7.56
CA ASP A 66 11.26 5.67 -7.05
C ASP A 66 11.43 5.46 -5.55
N ILE A 67 12.65 5.58 -5.07
CA ILE A 67 13.00 5.49 -3.65
C ILE A 67 14.09 6.50 -3.29
N ILE A 68 13.96 7.14 -2.14
CA ILE A 68 14.99 8.02 -1.59
C ILE A 68 15.01 7.89 -0.07
N ALA A 69 16.19 7.91 0.53
CA ALA A 69 16.37 7.92 1.98
C ALA A 69 17.05 9.20 2.45
N LYS A 70 16.62 9.71 3.61
CA LYS A 70 17.26 10.82 4.31
C LYS A 70 17.07 10.67 5.80
N GLY A 71 18.17 10.64 6.55
CA GLY A 71 18.14 10.38 7.98
C GLY A 71 17.51 9.01 8.28
N ASP A 72 16.48 9.02 9.13
CA ASP A 72 15.73 7.82 9.54
C ASP A 72 14.47 7.57 8.70
N ARG A 73 14.30 8.24 7.56
CA ARG A 73 13.12 8.13 6.71
C ARG A 73 13.44 7.69 5.29
N VAL A 74 12.51 6.94 4.71
CA VAL A 74 12.53 6.46 3.32
C VAL A 74 11.22 6.85 2.65
N TRP A 75 11.31 7.53 1.52
CA TRP A 75 10.17 7.89 0.68
C TRP A 75 10.14 6.96 -0.52
N ILE A 76 8.95 6.48 -0.87
CA ILE A 76 8.74 5.76 -2.11
C ILE A 76 7.60 6.35 -2.91
N ARG A 77 7.77 6.35 -4.23
CA ARG A 77 6.66 6.36 -5.18
C ARG A 77 6.43 4.93 -5.61
N SER A 78 5.22 4.41 -5.44
CA SER A 78 4.89 3.03 -5.77
C SER A 78 3.67 2.93 -6.68
N GLU A 79 3.60 1.81 -7.39
CA GLU A 79 2.44 1.39 -8.16
C GLU A 79 2.07 -0.02 -7.73
N ILE A 80 0.80 -0.24 -7.42
CA ILE A 80 0.26 -1.56 -7.11
C ILE A 80 -0.69 -1.93 -8.26
N THR A 81 -0.61 -3.15 -8.76
CA THR A 81 -1.58 -3.70 -9.72
C THR A 81 -2.27 -4.91 -9.11
N ALA A 82 -3.57 -5.10 -9.35
CA ALA A 82 -4.31 -6.25 -8.85
C ALA A 82 -5.61 -6.50 -9.65
N THR A 83 -6.25 -7.63 -9.40
CA THR A 83 -7.61 -7.95 -9.85
C THR A 83 -8.51 -8.15 -8.63
N HIS A 84 -9.69 -7.52 -8.62
CA HIS A 84 -10.66 -7.68 -7.54
C HIS A 84 -11.35 -9.05 -7.62
N LYS A 85 -10.81 -10.04 -6.90
CA LYS A 85 -11.18 -11.47 -6.99
C LYS A 85 -11.87 -12.00 -5.74
N GLY A 86 -11.74 -11.34 -4.60
CA GLY A 86 -12.49 -11.66 -3.39
C GLY A 86 -13.26 -10.47 -2.87
N GLU A 87 -13.93 -10.65 -1.73
CA GLU A 87 -14.62 -9.54 -1.06
C GLU A 87 -13.61 -8.54 -0.49
N PHE A 88 -13.87 -7.25 -0.71
CA PHE A 88 -13.07 -6.18 -0.14
C PHE A 88 -13.97 -5.14 0.53
N ARG A 89 -13.88 -5.01 1.86
CA ARG A 89 -14.68 -4.05 2.66
C ARG A 89 -16.20 -4.14 2.37
N GLY A 90 -16.72 -5.36 2.24
CA GLY A 90 -18.13 -5.63 1.91
C GLY A 90 -18.49 -5.43 0.44
N ILE A 91 -17.51 -5.14 -0.43
CA ILE A 91 -17.71 -5.06 -1.88
C ILE A 91 -17.48 -6.46 -2.47
N PRO A 92 -18.48 -7.07 -3.14
CA PRO A 92 -18.30 -8.36 -3.82
C PRO A 92 -17.26 -8.28 -4.94
N PRO A 93 -16.60 -9.40 -5.30
CA PRO A 93 -15.58 -9.42 -6.33
C PRO A 93 -16.14 -8.95 -7.68
N THR A 94 -15.58 -7.90 -8.23
CA THR A 94 -16.06 -7.28 -9.49
C THR A 94 -15.35 -7.84 -10.72
N GLY A 95 -14.22 -8.54 -10.54
CA GLY A 95 -13.37 -9.01 -11.63
C GLY A 95 -12.55 -7.92 -12.32
N ASN A 96 -12.73 -6.65 -11.93
CA ASN A 96 -12.01 -5.54 -12.53
C ASN A 96 -10.53 -5.55 -12.12
N LYS A 97 -9.68 -5.17 -13.08
CA LYS A 97 -8.29 -4.82 -12.79
C LYS A 97 -8.20 -3.42 -12.21
N VAL A 98 -7.31 -3.25 -11.25
CA VAL A 98 -7.05 -1.98 -10.59
C VAL A 98 -5.56 -1.68 -10.61
N THR A 99 -5.22 -0.41 -10.79
CA THR A 99 -3.87 0.14 -10.59
C THR A 99 -3.95 1.25 -9.55
N PHE A 100 -3.17 1.12 -8.49
CA PHE A 100 -3.04 2.11 -7.43
C PHE A 100 -1.69 2.79 -7.56
N LYS A 101 -1.66 4.11 -7.35
CA LYS A 101 -0.40 4.85 -7.22
C LYS A 101 -0.38 5.48 -5.83
N ASN A 102 0.75 5.35 -5.15
CA ASN A 102 0.91 5.97 -3.84
C ASN A 102 2.28 6.61 -3.67
N PHE A 103 2.31 7.55 -2.73
CA PHE A 103 3.53 8.01 -2.10
C PHE A 103 3.49 7.65 -0.61
N MET A 104 4.51 6.97 -0.13
CA MET A 104 4.64 6.57 1.27
C MET A 104 5.95 7.06 1.85
N ILE A 105 5.92 7.39 3.14
CA ILE A 105 7.07 7.65 3.98
C ILE A 105 7.13 6.54 5.03
N TRP A 106 8.29 5.93 5.15
CA TRP A 106 8.60 4.92 6.15
C TRP A 106 9.67 5.46 7.10
N ARG A 107 9.44 5.40 8.40
CA ARG A 107 10.45 5.72 9.42
C ARG A 107 11.11 4.43 9.90
N ILE A 108 12.43 4.39 9.85
CA ILE A 108 13.25 3.23 10.20
C ILE A 108 13.97 3.50 11.52
N ILE A 109 13.79 2.62 12.50
CA ILE A 109 14.49 2.67 13.79
C ILE A 109 15.07 1.28 14.05
N ASN A 110 16.37 1.21 14.37
CA ASN A 110 17.04 -0.04 14.75
C ASN A 110 16.82 -1.21 13.76
N GLY A 111 16.88 -0.96 12.44
CA GLY A 111 16.72 -2.02 11.44
C GLY A 111 15.30 -2.29 11.00
N LYS A 112 14.30 -1.66 11.63
CA LYS A 112 12.90 -2.00 11.47
C LYS A 112 12.04 -0.80 11.14
N ILE A 113 10.94 -1.05 10.44
CA ILE A 113 9.92 -0.04 10.14
C ILE A 113 9.13 0.25 11.41
N ALA A 114 9.26 1.47 11.93
CA ALA A 114 8.57 1.91 13.14
C ALA A 114 7.30 2.71 12.83
N GLU A 115 7.24 3.40 11.70
CA GLU A 115 6.11 4.25 11.33
C GLU A 115 5.89 4.24 9.82
N ARG A 116 4.64 4.39 9.39
CA ARG A 116 4.28 4.73 8.01
C ARG A 116 3.29 5.87 7.94
N GLU A 117 3.43 6.65 6.87
CA GLU A 117 2.47 7.67 6.46
C GLU A 117 2.33 7.69 4.92
N SER A 118 1.10 7.73 4.42
CA SER A 118 0.77 7.95 3.02
C SER A 118 0.60 9.44 2.78
N GLN A 119 1.41 10.00 1.88
CA GLN A 119 1.25 11.40 1.50
C GLN A 119 0.14 11.58 0.46
N VAL A 120 -0.02 10.59 -0.43
CA VAL A 120 -1.02 10.61 -1.49
C VAL A 120 -1.47 9.19 -1.80
N TRP A 121 -2.79 8.99 -1.80
CA TRP A 121 -3.45 7.80 -2.32
C TRP A 121 -4.72 8.21 -3.09
N ASP A 122 -4.76 7.91 -4.39
CA ASP A 122 -5.92 8.23 -5.24
C ASP A 122 -7.06 7.20 -5.03
N PHE A 123 -7.76 7.34 -3.90
CA PHE A 123 -8.86 6.46 -3.55
C PHE A 123 -10.07 6.63 -4.49
N ILE A 124 -10.26 7.82 -5.05
CA ILE A 124 -11.39 8.09 -5.97
C ILE A 124 -11.18 7.27 -7.24
N ASP A 125 -9.98 7.33 -7.83
CA ASP A 125 -9.70 6.55 -9.04
C ASP A 125 -9.74 5.05 -8.77
N PHE A 126 -9.25 4.59 -7.62
CA PHE A 126 -9.38 3.19 -7.23
C PHE A 126 -10.84 2.71 -7.18
N TYR A 127 -11.73 3.42 -6.48
CA TYR A 127 -13.14 3.03 -6.40
C TYR A 127 -13.89 3.22 -7.74
N LYS A 128 -13.42 4.12 -8.62
CA LYS A 128 -13.90 4.19 -10.01
C LYS A 128 -13.50 2.95 -10.79
N GLN A 129 -12.24 2.51 -10.72
CA GLN A 129 -11.76 1.29 -11.38
C GLN A 129 -12.49 0.04 -10.86
N LEU A 130 -12.87 0.00 -9.57
CA LEU A 130 -13.75 -1.03 -9.03
C LEU A 130 -15.20 -0.97 -9.52
N GLY A 131 -15.63 0.14 -10.13
CA GLY A 131 -17.00 0.35 -10.59
C GLY A 131 -17.98 0.88 -9.53
N ILE A 132 -17.48 1.32 -8.38
CA ILE A 132 -18.28 1.77 -7.23
C ILE A 132 -18.63 3.25 -7.36
N ILE A 133 -17.67 4.07 -7.77
CA ILE A 133 -17.86 5.50 -8.00
C ILE A 133 -17.99 5.74 -9.51
N LYS A 134 -18.94 6.58 -9.89
CA LYS A 134 -19.11 7.07 -11.26
C LYS A 134 -19.10 8.59 -11.28
N TYR A 135 -18.59 9.18 -12.36
CA TYR A 135 -18.73 10.61 -12.55
C TYR A 135 -20.19 11.02 -12.75
N THR A 136 -20.56 12.16 -12.19
CA THR A 136 -21.79 12.87 -12.55
C THR A 136 -21.69 13.38 -14.00
N GLU A 137 -22.80 13.87 -14.57
CA GLU A 137 -22.78 14.48 -15.91
C GLU A 137 -21.79 15.64 -16.02
N THR A 138 -21.66 16.48 -14.98
CA THR A 138 -20.62 17.53 -14.92
C THR A 138 -19.21 16.93 -14.90
N GLY A 139 -19.00 15.87 -14.12
CA GLY A 139 -17.70 15.18 -14.05
C GLY A 139 -17.27 14.61 -15.40
N LYS A 140 -18.20 13.97 -16.12
CA LYS A 140 -17.94 13.44 -17.47
C LYS A 140 -17.55 14.54 -18.47
N LYS A 141 -18.10 15.75 -18.33
CA LYS A 141 -17.74 16.91 -19.17
C LYS A 141 -16.35 17.46 -18.86
N LEU A 142 -15.98 17.49 -17.57
CA LEU A 142 -14.68 17.99 -17.12
C LEU A 142 -13.55 16.98 -17.37
N PHE A 143 -13.84 15.69 -17.26
CA PHE A 143 -12.90 14.59 -17.39
C PHE A 143 -13.42 13.57 -18.42
N PRO A 144 -13.45 13.93 -19.71
CA PRO A 144 -13.90 13.00 -20.75
C PRO A 144 -13.00 11.77 -20.76
N GLU A 145 -13.61 10.58 -20.77
CA GLU A 145 -12.88 9.32 -20.97
C GLU A 145 -12.18 9.40 -22.34
N LYS A 146 -10.86 9.15 -22.35
CA LYS A 146 -10.04 9.17 -23.57
C LYS A 146 -10.21 7.91 -24.39
#